data_AF-A0AAD7E8V3-F1
#
_entry.id   AF-A0AAD7E8V3-F1
#
_cell.length_a   1.000
_cell.length_b   1.000
_cell.length_c   1.000
_cell.angle_alpha   90.00
_cell.angle_beta   90.00
_cell.angle_gamma   90.00
#
_symmetry.space_group_name_H-M   'P 1'
#
loop_
_entity.id
_entity.type
_entity.pdbx_description
1 polymer ?
#
loop_
_entity_poly.entity_id
_entity_poly.type
_entity_poly.pdbx_seq_one_letter_code
_entity_poly.pdbx_strand_id
1 'polypeptide(L)'
;MSHSSTVENNLVSTSPVQNVGQWTKNLSYWLGDGSIIIRVTVLWLQEETILSFHQIEGVLYKIHVSLLTQLSPNLAEILSILHGPVEEGTELLPLHIAGLAADSELTWKLESREWSPMINLEERECVLKNLLKVCSLWGVAVGKNYAKLNLEGIYLDLSRRLELAKQYSIHEWVPGVIDKIFQGKLTDLNDLDLAHMGIECTKHNMCVATWKRLWDRIGRKLLQPDTPIQTTEILAEVKRLSNKDLNKKCHLDIVRDIEHTIVFVDQRVIAGVINSIIAYHKNP
;
A
#
# COMPACT_ATOMS: atom_id res chain seq x y z
N MET A 1 -48.27 22.67 22.22
CA MET A 1 -47.38 23.37 21.27
C MET A 1 -45.98 22.83 21.49
N SER A 2 -45.63 21.80 20.73
CA SER A 2 -44.33 21.13 20.77
C SER A 2 -43.47 21.72 19.66
N HIS A 3 -42.41 22.44 20.02
CA HIS A 3 -41.42 22.92 19.07
C HIS A 3 -40.54 21.75 18.65
N SER A 4 -40.79 21.25 17.43
CA SER A 4 -39.87 20.37 16.72
C SER A 4 -38.79 21.25 16.09
N SER A 5 -37.57 21.24 16.65
CA SER A 5 -36.41 21.88 16.04
C SER A 5 -35.83 20.93 14.99
N THR A 6 -36.14 21.18 13.73
CA THR A 6 -35.47 20.53 12.60
C THR A 6 -34.06 21.09 12.51
N VAL A 7 -33.06 20.29 12.89
CA VAL A 7 -31.65 20.62 12.67
C VAL A 7 -31.36 20.34 11.19
N GLU A 8 -31.19 21.40 10.41
CA GLU A 8 -30.68 21.31 9.04
C GLU A 8 -29.21 20.86 9.10
N ASN A 9 -28.95 19.62 8.68
CA ASN A 9 -27.61 19.11 8.43
C ASN A 9 -27.05 19.82 7.19
N ASN A 10 -26.36 20.95 7.38
CA ASN A 10 -25.53 21.54 6.34
C ASN A 10 -24.36 20.59 6.05
N LEU A 11 -24.46 19.82 4.96
CA LEU A 11 -23.38 19.01 4.42
C LEU A 11 -22.23 19.94 3.99
N VAL A 12 -21.19 20.01 4.82
CA VAL A 12 -19.94 20.68 4.48
C VAL A 12 -19.29 19.91 3.33
N SER A 13 -18.95 20.60 2.25
CA SER A 13 -18.24 20.02 1.10
C SER A 13 -16.88 19.48 1.54
N THR A 14 -16.64 18.19 1.30
CA THR A 14 -15.42 17.44 1.66
C THR A 14 -14.47 17.22 0.49
N SER A 15 -14.68 17.90 -0.64
CA SER A 15 -13.87 17.67 -1.84
C SER A 15 -12.37 17.83 -1.56
N PRO A 16 -11.52 16.87 -1.99
CA PRO A 16 -10.09 16.93 -1.75
C PRO A 16 -9.49 18.18 -2.43
N VAL A 17 -8.85 19.04 -1.64
CA VAL A 17 -8.22 20.27 -2.13
C VAL A 17 -6.77 19.96 -2.50
N GLN A 18 -6.45 20.03 -3.79
CA GLN A 18 -5.17 19.53 -4.32
C GLN A 18 -3.96 20.45 -4.14
N ASN A 19 -4.12 21.70 -3.69
CA ASN A 19 -3.03 22.69 -3.66
C ASN A 19 -2.62 23.13 -2.25
N VAL A 20 -1.31 23.04 -1.96
CA VAL A 20 -0.66 23.60 -0.78
C VAL A 20 -0.72 25.13 -0.85
N GLY A 21 -1.25 25.80 0.18
CA GLY A 21 -1.39 27.27 0.25
C GLY A 21 -2.81 27.85 0.19
N GLN A 22 -3.84 27.05 -0.15
CA GLN A 22 -5.26 27.47 0.02
C GLN A 22 -5.75 27.36 1.48
N TRP A 23 -4.96 26.74 2.35
CA TRP A 23 -5.37 26.29 3.68
C TRP A 23 -5.23 27.37 4.76
N THR A 24 -4.20 28.24 4.66
CA THR A 24 -3.90 29.27 5.67
C THR A 24 -4.99 30.35 5.83
N LYS A 25 -5.86 30.54 4.84
CA LYS A 25 -6.94 31.54 4.90
C LYS A 25 -8.17 31.11 5.71
N ASN A 26 -8.33 29.83 6.02
CA ASN A 26 -9.52 29.32 6.72
C ASN A 26 -9.24 28.80 8.14
N LEU A 27 -8.01 28.86 8.65
CA LEU A 27 -7.55 28.25 9.92
C LEU A 27 -8.49 28.46 11.14
N SER A 28 -9.14 29.63 11.26
CA SER A 28 -10.08 29.92 12.36
C SER A 28 -11.42 29.18 12.27
N TYR A 29 -11.81 28.69 11.10
CA TYR A 29 -13.07 27.97 10.89
C TYR A 29 -12.98 26.47 11.26
N TRP A 30 -11.79 25.87 11.22
CA TRP A 30 -11.63 24.41 11.32
C TRP A 30 -11.51 23.90 12.76
N LEU A 31 -10.97 24.72 13.68
CA LEU A 31 -10.81 24.31 15.09
C LEU A 31 -12.14 24.12 15.83
N GLY A 32 -13.25 24.61 15.27
CA GLY A 32 -14.57 24.58 15.92
C GLY A 32 -15.54 23.50 15.43
N ASP A 33 -15.25 22.81 14.32
CA ASP A 33 -16.23 21.91 13.68
C ASP A 33 -16.05 20.43 14.00
N GLY A 34 -15.02 20.06 14.78
CA GLY A 34 -14.77 18.66 15.17
C GLY A 34 -14.09 17.81 14.08
N SER A 35 -13.48 18.43 13.07
CA SER A 35 -12.71 17.73 12.04
C SER A 35 -11.22 17.62 12.35
N ILE A 36 -10.58 16.58 11.82
CA ILE A 36 -9.11 16.41 11.84
C ILE A 36 -8.56 16.37 10.41
N ILE A 37 -7.31 16.79 10.28
CA ILE A 37 -6.54 16.68 9.05
C ILE A 37 -5.66 15.42 9.13
N ILE A 38 -5.88 14.51 8.19
CA ILE A 38 -5.12 13.29 8.04
C ILE A 38 -4.19 13.47 6.84
N ARG A 39 -2.90 13.26 7.07
CA ARG A 39 -1.95 13.12 5.97
C ARG A 39 -1.82 11.65 5.64
N VAL A 40 -2.26 11.31 4.43
CA VAL A 40 -1.97 10.02 3.85
C VAL A 40 -0.54 10.06 3.33
N THR A 41 0.29 9.21 3.89
CA THR A 41 1.62 8.98 3.34
C THR A 41 1.56 7.66 2.60
N VAL A 42 1.77 7.71 1.28
CA VAL A 42 1.92 6.50 0.48
C VAL A 42 3.27 5.88 0.84
N LEU A 43 3.25 5.01 1.85
CA LEU A 43 4.40 4.20 2.20
C LEU A 43 4.38 2.94 1.34
N TRP A 44 5.24 2.92 0.33
CA TRP A 44 5.63 1.69 -0.34
C TRP A 44 6.49 0.90 0.64
N LEU A 45 5.90 -0.10 1.29
CA LEU A 45 6.65 -1.05 2.12
C LEU A 45 7.52 -1.90 1.18
N GLN A 46 8.80 -1.58 1.10
CA GLN A 46 9.83 -2.57 0.77
C GLN A 46 10.05 -3.43 2.01
N GLU A 47 9.89 -4.74 1.88
CA GLU A 47 10.42 -5.67 2.88
C GLU A 47 11.96 -5.60 2.79
N GLU A 48 12.56 -5.16 3.91
CA GLU A 48 13.99 -5.18 4.25
C GLU A 48 14.95 -4.13 3.62
N THR A 49 15.37 -3.21 4.49
CA THR A 49 16.62 -2.42 4.49
C THR A 49 16.78 -1.22 3.54
N ILE A 50 16.63 -0.03 4.16
CA ILE A 50 17.30 1.28 3.97
C ILE A 50 16.27 2.42 3.92
N LEU A 51 16.31 3.22 4.98
CA LEU A 51 15.53 4.44 5.18
C LEU A 51 15.95 5.51 4.17
N SER A 52 15.13 5.74 3.15
CA SER A 52 15.01 7.06 2.54
C SER A 52 13.53 7.37 2.35
N PHE A 53 12.99 8.21 3.23
CA PHE A 53 11.60 8.66 3.16
C PHE A 53 11.47 9.63 1.98
N HIS A 54 10.91 9.15 0.88
CA HIS A 54 10.49 10.02 -0.22
C HIS A 54 9.00 10.32 -0.01
N GLN A 55 8.70 11.60 0.19
CA GLN A 55 7.34 12.13 0.32
C GLN A 55 6.63 12.05 -1.03
N ILE A 56 6.07 10.89 -1.34
CA ILE A 56 5.29 10.68 -2.55
C ILE A 56 3.81 10.89 -2.17
N GLU A 57 3.31 12.06 -2.59
CA GLU A 57 1.93 12.55 -2.58
C GLU A 57 1.31 12.89 -1.22
N GLY A 58 1.64 14.11 -0.74
CA GLY A 58 1.08 14.74 0.45
C GLY A 58 -0.36 15.24 0.28
N VAL A 59 -1.27 14.34 -0.07
CA VAL A 59 -2.71 14.65 -0.06
C VAL A 59 -3.18 14.72 1.39
N LEU A 60 -3.71 15.89 1.76
CA LEU A 60 -4.35 16.11 3.04
C LEU A 60 -5.84 15.85 2.88
N TYR A 61 -6.35 14.92 3.69
CA TYR A 61 -7.77 14.65 3.80
C TYR A 61 -8.30 15.31 5.05
N LYS A 62 -9.39 16.06 4.90
CA LYS A 62 -10.16 16.51 6.06
C LYS A 62 -11.28 15.51 6.29
N ILE A 63 -11.29 14.90 7.46
CA ILE A 63 -12.34 13.96 7.85
C ILE A 63 -12.88 14.37 9.21
N HIS A 64 -14.20 14.34 9.33
CA HIS A 64 -14.85 14.63 10.60
C HIS A 64 -14.57 13.52 11.62
N VAL A 65 -14.13 13.87 12.84
CA VAL A 65 -13.75 12.88 13.87
C VAL A 65 -14.90 11.94 14.17
N SER A 66 -16.13 12.45 14.30
CA SER A 66 -17.31 11.63 14.58
C SER A 66 -17.56 10.53 13.55
N LEU A 67 -17.17 10.74 12.28
CA LEU A 67 -17.32 9.73 11.24
C LEU A 67 -16.32 8.60 11.45
N LEU A 68 -15.05 8.96 11.73
CA LEU A 68 -14.00 7.97 12.00
C LEU A 68 -14.27 7.16 13.27
N THR A 69 -14.72 7.83 14.34
CA THR A 69 -15.04 7.15 15.60
C THR A 69 -16.29 6.27 15.48
N GLN A 70 -17.26 6.65 14.64
CA GLN A 70 -18.40 5.79 14.33
C GLN A 70 -18.00 4.55 13.53
N LEU A 71 -17.06 4.69 12.59
CA LEU A 71 -16.63 3.59 11.71
C LEU A 71 -15.61 2.64 12.36
N SER A 72 -14.82 3.14 13.30
CA SER A 72 -13.77 2.37 13.98
C SER A 72 -13.72 2.69 15.48
N PRO A 73 -14.06 1.70 16.33
CA PRO A 73 -13.83 1.81 17.77
C PRO A 73 -12.36 2.04 18.13
N ASN A 74 -11.43 1.42 17.38
CA ASN A 74 -9.99 1.57 17.61
C ASN A 74 -9.54 3.02 17.37
N LEU A 75 -10.03 3.65 16.28
CA LEU A 75 -9.74 5.06 16.03
C LEU A 75 -10.42 5.95 17.06
N ALA A 76 -11.62 5.61 17.55
CA ALA A 76 -12.25 6.34 18.63
C ALA A 76 -11.39 6.36 19.90
N GLU A 77 -10.81 5.23 20.26
CA GLU A 77 -9.91 5.12 21.41
C GLU A 77 -8.62 5.93 21.21
N ILE A 78 -7.95 5.78 20.06
CA ILE A 78 -6.72 6.52 19.73
C ILE A 78 -6.98 8.04 19.76
N LEU A 79 -8.05 8.50 19.10
CA LEU A 79 -8.40 9.91 19.06
C LEU A 79 -8.85 10.44 20.43
N SER A 80 -9.39 9.58 21.31
CA SER A 80 -9.72 9.96 22.68
C SER A 80 -8.48 10.33 23.51
N ILE A 81 -7.33 9.71 23.24
CA ILE A 81 -6.06 9.99 23.93
C ILE A 81 -5.49 11.35 23.49
N LEU A 82 -5.78 11.79 22.26
CA LEU A 82 -5.23 13.02 21.67
C LEU A 82 -5.84 14.31 22.24
N HIS A 83 -6.80 14.27 23.16
CA HIS A 83 -7.42 15.46 23.77
C HIS A 83 -6.49 16.24 24.73
N GLY A 84 -5.19 15.98 24.73
CA GLY A 84 -4.18 16.83 25.36
C GLY A 84 -3.88 18.10 24.54
N PRO A 85 -2.97 18.98 25.00
CA PRO A 85 -2.53 20.18 24.27
C PRO A 85 -1.66 19.86 23.03
N VAL A 86 -1.84 18.69 22.44
CA VAL A 86 -1.02 18.19 21.34
C VAL A 86 -1.59 18.75 20.03
N GLU A 87 -0.76 19.43 19.24
CA GLU A 87 -1.14 20.05 17.95
C GLU A 87 -1.41 19.03 16.81
N GLU A 88 -1.49 17.74 17.13
CA GLU A 88 -1.70 16.66 16.15
C GLU A 88 -3.12 16.70 15.54
N GLY A 89 -3.22 16.36 14.26
CA GLY A 89 -4.47 16.45 13.49
C GLY A 89 -4.74 17.84 12.90
N THR A 90 -3.76 18.75 12.96
CA THR A 90 -3.82 20.08 12.32
C THR A 90 -3.15 20.07 10.95
N GLU A 91 -3.22 21.17 10.19
CA GLU A 91 -2.54 21.27 8.90
C GLU A 91 -1.00 21.23 9.06
N LEU A 92 -0.51 21.86 10.13
CA LEU A 92 0.91 21.96 10.45
C LEU A 92 1.46 20.63 10.98
N LEU A 93 0.63 19.90 11.73
CA LEU A 93 0.98 18.59 12.27
C LEU A 93 -0.17 17.60 12.01
N PRO A 94 -0.32 17.13 10.76
CA PRO A 94 -1.42 16.27 10.40
C PRO A 94 -1.22 14.87 10.97
N LEU A 95 -2.33 14.18 11.24
CA LEU A 95 -2.25 12.80 11.71
C LEU A 95 -1.71 11.93 10.56
N HIS A 96 -0.53 11.36 10.75
CA HIS A 96 0.09 10.49 9.77
C HIS A 96 -0.47 9.07 9.92
N ILE A 97 -1.19 8.62 8.90
CA ILE A 97 -1.71 7.25 8.88
C ILE A 97 -1.03 6.47 7.76
N ALA A 98 -0.27 5.45 8.16
CA ALA A 98 0.42 4.57 7.25
C ALA A 98 -0.55 3.66 6.47
N GLY A 99 -0.15 3.26 5.26
CA GLY A 99 -0.77 2.16 4.53
C GLY A 99 -1.93 2.53 3.60
N LEU A 100 -2.30 3.81 3.51
CA LEU A 100 -3.20 4.32 2.48
C LEU A 100 -2.40 4.64 1.20
N ALA A 101 -2.76 4.00 0.08
CA ALA A 101 -2.39 4.52 -1.23
C ALA A 101 -3.18 5.83 -1.46
N ALA A 102 -2.65 6.76 -2.24
CA ALA A 102 -3.32 8.03 -2.58
C ALA A 102 -4.54 7.84 -3.51
N ASP A 103 -5.14 6.65 -3.49
CA ASP A 103 -6.20 6.27 -4.39
C ASP A 103 -7.54 6.85 -3.90
N SER A 104 -8.06 7.80 -4.67
CA SER A 104 -9.19 8.67 -4.30
C SER A 104 -10.50 7.94 -3.97
N GLU A 105 -10.65 6.69 -4.42
CA GLU A 105 -11.87 5.91 -4.21
C GLU A 105 -12.11 5.53 -2.75
N LEU A 106 -11.05 5.34 -1.96
CA LEU A 106 -11.19 4.90 -0.59
C LEU A 106 -11.72 6.02 0.31
N THR A 107 -11.29 7.25 0.04
CA THR A 107 -11.80 8.47 0.69
C THR A 107 -13.28 8.68 0.37
N TRP A 108 -13.66 8.56 -0.92
CA TRP A 108 -15.05 8.72 -1.33
C TRP A 108 -15.99 7.71 -0.66
N LYS A 109 -15.56 6.44 -0.52
CA LYS A 109 -16.39 5.40 0.11
C LYS A 109 -16.53 5.54 1.63
N LEU A 110 -15.54 6.14 2.31
CA LEU A 110 -15.67 6.45 3.74
C LEU A 110 -16.71 7.56 3.97
N GLU A 111 -16.82 8.51 3.03
CA GLU A 111 -17.75 9.64 3.11
C GLU A 111 -19.19 9.26 2.71
N SER A 112 -19.37 8.45 1.67
CA SER A 112 -20.68 8.19 1.08
C SER A 112 -21.63 7.38 1.97
N ARG A 113 -21.13 6.69 3.00
CA ARG A 113 -21.85 5.66 3.82
C ARG A 113 -22.44 4.48 3.03
N GLU A 114 -22.59 4.63 1.72
CA GLU A 114 -23.06 3.63 0.78
C GLU A 114 -21.85 2.97 0.12
N TRP A 115 -21.65 1.69 0.45
CA TRP A 115 -20.67 0.84 -0.18
C TRP A 115 -21.17 0.43 -1.58
N SER A 116 -21.11 1.34 -2.54
CA SER A 116 -21.62 1.09 -3.90
C SER A 116 -20.72 0.12 -4.66
N PRO A 117 -21.29 -0.78 -5.49
CA PRO A 117 -20.53 -1.73 -6.30
C PRO A 117 -19.57 -0.99 -7.25
N MET A 118 -18.35 -1.50 -7.36
CA MET A 118 -17.35 -0.97 -8.30
C MET A 118 -17.75 -1.29 -9.74
N ILE A 119 -17.66 -0.29 -10.61
CA ILE A 119 -18.05 -0.39 -12.02
C ILE A 119 -16.87 -0.91 -12.85
N ASN A 120 -15.63 -0.57 -12.50
CA ASN A 120 -14.45 -1.05 -13.21
C ASN A 120 -14.07 -2.46 -12.72
N LEU A 121 -14.23 -3.48 -13.57
CA LEU A 121 -13.90 -4.86 -13.26
C LEU A 121 -12.38 -5.13 -13.26
N GLU A 122 -11.61 -4.39 -14.07
CA GLU A 122 -10.17 -4.63 -14.25
C GLU A 122 -9.39 -4.26 -12.99
N GLU A 123 -9.78 -3.18 -12.32
CA GLU A 123 -9.14 -2.69 -11.09
C GLU A 123 -9.78 -3.24 -9.81
N ARG A 124 -10.90 -3.95 -9.95
CA ARG A 124 -11.74 -4.38 -8.83
C ARG A 124 -10.96 -5.13 -7.75
N GLU A 125 -10.11 -6.09 -8.13
CA GLU A 125 -9.32 -6.84 -7.14
C GLU A 125 -8.35 -5.90 -6.38
N CYS A 126 -7.65 -5.03 -7.10
CA CYS A 126 -6.67 -4.11 -6.52
C CYS A 126 -7.33 -3.20 -5.48
N VAL A 127 -8.46 -2.57 -5.84
CA VAL A 127 -9.12 -1.66 -4.91
C VAL A 127 -9.74 -2.41 -3.73
N LEU A 128 -10.33 -3.60 -3.95
CA LEU A 128 -10.84 -4.41 -2.84
C LEU A 128 -9.74 -4.87 -1.88
N LYS A 129 -8.55 -5.19 -2.39
CA LYS A 129 -7.37 -5.51 -1.55
C LYS A 129 -6.91 -4.30 -0.75
N ASN A 130 -6.84 -3.13 -1.38
CA ASN A 130 -6.49 -1.88 -0.69
C ASN A 130 -7.52 -1.55 0.40
N LEU A 131 -8.81 -1.70 0.09
CA LEU A 131 -9.88 -1.53 1.05
C LEU A 131 -9.78 -2.52 2.21
N LEU A 132 -9.53 -3.79 1.91
CA LEU A 132 -9.35 -4.82 2.92
C LEU A 132 -8.15 -4.52 3.84
N LYS A 133 -7.04 -4.02 3.28
CA LYS A 133 -5.86 -3.58 4.02
C LYS A 133 -6.15 -2.44 4.97
N VAL A 134 -6.73 -1.36 4.46
CA VAL A 134 -7.03 -0.16 5.27
C VAL A 134 -8.05 -0.48 6.35
N CYS A 135 -9.15 -1.16 5.99
CA CYS A 135 -10.19 -1.51 6.96
C CYS A 135 -9.69 -2.48 8.02
N SER A 136 -8.77 -3.39 7.68
CA SER A 136 -8.15 -4.28 8.68
C SER A 136 -7.21 -3.52 9.61
N LEU A 137 -6.38 -2.62 9.07
CA LEU A 137 -5.47 -1.79 9.86
C LEU A 137 -6.25 -0.87 10.81
N TRP A 138 -7.36 -0.32 10.35
CA TRP A 138 -8.15 0.66 11.10
C TRP A 138 -9.25 0.03 11.93
N GLY A 139 -9.47 -1.28 11.87
CA GLY A 139 -10.59 -1.92 12.57
C GLY A 139 -11.98 -1.49 12.06
N VAL A 140 -12.11 -1.11 10.79
CA VAL A 140 -13.39 -0.75 10.16
C VAL A 140 -14.08 -2.02 9.66
N ALA A 141 -14.81 -2.69 10.57
CA ALA A 141 -15.39 -4.02 10.30
C ALA A 141 -16.35 -4.05 9.10
N VAL A 142 -17.16 -3.00 8.91
CA VAL A 142 -18.13 -2.92 7.81
C VAL A 142 -17.43 -2.92 6.45
N GLY A 143 -16.39 -2.08 6.30
CA GLY A 143 -15.61 -2.01 5.07
C GLY A 143 -14.80 -3.29 4.81
N LYS A 144 -14.25 -3.91 5.86
CA LYS A 144 -13.58 -5.21 5.78
C LYS A 144 -14.53 -6.29 5.25
N ASN A 145 -15.74 -6.37 5.80
CA ASN A 145 -16.77 -7.32 5.38
C ASN A 145 -17.24 -7.07 3.95
N TYR A 146 -17.43 -5.81 3.57
CA TYR A 146 -17.76 -5.44 2.20
C TYR A 146 -16.67 -5.90 1.21
N ALA A 147 -15.40 -5.62 1.52
CA ALA A 147 -14.28 -6.04 0.69
C ALA A 147 -14.22 -7.56 0.55
N LYS A 148 -14.33 -8.29 1.67
CA LYS A 148 -14.40 -9.75 1.73
C LYS A 148 -15.51 -10.29 0.82
N LEU A 149 -16.76 -9.84 0.98
CA LEU A 149 -17.90 -10.33 0.19
C LEU A 149 -17.71 -10.10 -1.32
N ASN A 150 -17.15 -8.95 -1.70
CA ASN A 150 -16.88 -8.66 -3.10
C ASN A 150 -15.70 -9.48 -3.66
N LEU A 151 -14.69 -9.76 -2.84
CA LEU A 151 -13.58 -10.65 -3.20
C LEU A 151 -14.02 -12.12 -3.33
N GLU A 152 -15.06 -12.54 -2.61
CA GLU A 152 -15.67 -13.87 -2.80
C GLU A 152 -16.36 -13.99 -4.17
N GLY A 153 -16.91 -12.88 -4.67
CA GLY A 153 -17.59 -12.79 -5.96
C GLY A 153 -16.66 -12.66 -7.17
N ILE A 154 -15.35 -12.50 -6.96
CA ILE A 154 -14.35 -12.58 -8.04
C ILE A 154 -13.63 -13.93 -7.96
N TYR A 155 -13.15 -14.41 -9.11
CA TYR A 155 -12.32 -15.61 -9.15
C TYR A 155 -10.96 -15.30 -8.55
N LEU A 156 -10.69 -15.85 -7.36
CA LEU A 156 -9.38 -15.90 -6.75
C LEU A 156 -8.95 -17.35 -6.71
N ASP A 157 -7.72 -17.63 -7.13
CA ASP A 157 -7.13 -18.95 -6.93
C ASP A 157 -7.03 -19.26 -5.42
N LEU A 158 -6.92 -20.55 -5.10
CA LEU A 158 -6.96 -21.03 -3.71
C LEU A 158 -5.81 -20.46 -2.89
N SER A 159 -4.64 -20.31 -3.48
CA SER A 159 -3.45 -19.88 -2.76
C SER A 159 -3.52 -18.38 -2.44
N ARG A 160 -3.93 -17.56 -3.42
CA ARG A 160 -4.20 -16.13 -3.23
C ARG A 160 -5.28 -15.89 -2.18
N ARG A 161 -6.35 -16.69 -2.20
CA ARG A 161 -7.40 -16.61 -1.17
C ARG A 161 -6.85 -16.95 0.23
N LEU A 162 -5.97 -17.94 0.35
CA LEU A 162 -5.32 -18.28 1.62
C LEU A 162 -4.37 -17.18 2.10
N GLU A 163 -3.58 -16.59 1.21
CA GLU A 163 -2.69 -15.46 1.52
C GLU A 163 -3.48 -14.29 2.09
N LEU A 164 -4.54 -13.86 1.40
CA LEU A 164 -5.41 -12.78 1.88
C LEU A 164 -6.07 -13.13 3.21
N ALA A 165 -6.51 -14.39 3.38
CA ALA A 165 -7.09 -14.85 4.63
C ALA A 165 -6.10 -14.77 5.80
N LYS A 166 -4.84 -15.14 5.58
CA LYS A 166 -3.76 -15.02 6.57
C LYS A 166 -3.41 -13.56 6.84
N GLN A 167 -3.17 -12.77 5.79
CA GLN A 167 -2.71 -11.39 5.88
C GLN A 167 -3.72 -10.49 6.60
N TYR A 168 -5.02 -10.71 6.39
CA TYR A 168 -6.09 -9.86 6.92
C TYR A 168 -6.96 -10.58 7.96
N SER A 169 -6.52 -11.72 8.49
CA SER A 169 -7.24 -12.51 9.49
C SER A 169 -8.71 -12.78 9.11
N ILE A 170 -8.95 -13.34 7.91
CA ILE A 170 -10.26 -13.79 7.44
C ILE A 170 -10.36 -15.30 7.66
N HIS A 171 -10.60 -15.70 8.90
CA HIS A 171 -10.57 -17.11 9.31
C HIS A 171 -11.60 -17.98 8.58
N GLU A 172 -12.71 -17.40 8.14
CA GLU A 172 -13.80 -18.11 7.47
C GLU A 172 -13.42 -18.65 6.09
N TRP A 173 -12.40 -18.06 5.44
CA TRP A 173 -11.90 -18.54 4.16
C TRP A 173 -11.00 -19.77 4.32
N VAL A 174 -10.35 -19.93 5.47
CA VAL A 174 -9.29 -20.94 5.65
C VAL A 174 -9.81 -22.37 5.49
N PRO A 175 -10.86 -22.83 6.20
CA PRO A 175 -11.30 -24.23 6.12
C PRO A 175 -11.67 -24.65 4.70
N GLY A 176 -12.50 -23.85 4.01
CA GLY A 176 -12.94 -24.18 2.65
C GLY A 176 -11.83 -24.14 1.60
N VAL A 177 -10.78 -23.35 1.83
CA VAL A 177 -9.58 -23.34 0.96
C VAL A 177 -8.71 -24.57 1.23
N ILE A 178 -8.48 -24.89 2.50
CA ILE A 178 -7.66 -26.03 2.92
C ILE A 178 -8.28 -27.35 2.46
N ASP A 179 -9.60 -27.53 2.63
CA ASP A 179 -10.30 -28.74 2.17
C ASP A 179 -10.15 -28.95 0.66
N LYS A 180 -10.27 -27.87 -0.13
CA LYS A 180 -10.09 -27.92 -1.58
C LYS A 180 -8.66 -28.25 -1.99
N ILE A 181 -7.66 -27.72 -1.27
CA ILE A 181 -6.25 -28.06 -1.50
C ILE A 181 -5.99 -29.55 -1.22
N PHE A 182 -6.53 -30.08 -0.12
CA PHE A 182 -6.36 -31.50 0.24
C PHE A 182 -7.12 -32.48 -0.64
N GLN A 183 -8.22 -32.05 -1.27
CA GLN A 183 -8.96 -32.84 -2.25
C GLN A 183 -8.26 -32.86 -3.62
N GLY A 184 -7.44 -31.85 -3.94
CA GLY A 184 -6.60 -31.82 -5.14
C GLY A 184 -5.35 -32.69 -5.01
N LYS A 185 -4.62 -32.90 -6.11
CA LYS A 185 -3.29 -33.49 -6.02
C LYS A 185 -2.31 -32.39 -5.61
N LEU A 186 -1.45 -32.67 -4.63
CA LEU A 186 -0.38 -31.74 -4.24
C LEU A 186 0.55 -31.38 -5.42
N THR A 187 0.62 -32.22 -6.45
CA THR A 187 1.35 -31.97 -7.70
C THR A 187 0.76 -30.86 -8.56
N ASP A 188 -0.50 -30.48 -8.32
CA ASP A 188 -1.20 -29.46 -9.08
C ASP A 188 -0.91 -28.05 -8.53
N LEU A 189 -0.31 -27.95 -7.34
CA LEU A 189 0.15 -26.69 -6.76
C LEU A 189 1.43 -26.23 -7.47
N ASN A 190 1.37 -25.04 -8.06
CA ASN A 190 2.56 -24.43 -8.65
C ASN A 190 3.37 -23.68 -7.57
N ASP A 191 4.54 -23.17 -7.94
CA ASP A 191 5.43 -22.50 -6.99
C ASP A 191 4.85 -21.20 -6.42
N LEU A 192 3.99 -20.51 -7.18
CA LEU A 192 3.26 -19.32 -6.71
C LEU A 192 2.23 -19.72 -5.65
N ASP A 193 1.61 -20.90 -5.78
CA ASP A 193 0.67 -21.39 -4.77
C ASP A 193 1.36 -21.68 -3.44
N LEU A 194 2.48 -22.40 -3.50
CA LEU A 194 3.30 -22.67 -2.31
C LEU A 194 3.81 -21.37 -1.68
N ALA A 195 4.13 -20.37 -2.51
CA ALA A 195 4.57 -19.05 -2.07
C ALA A 195 3.51 -18.34 -1.22
N HIS A 196 2.28 -18.25 -1.75
CA HIS A 196 1.13 -17.64 -1.08
C HIS A 196 0.73 -18.39 0.21
N MET A 197 0.96 -19.71 0.27
CA MET A 197 0.75 -20.52 1.48
C MET A 197 1.79 -20.25 2.58
N GLY A 198 2.80 -19.41 2.32
CA GLY A 198 3.90 -19.18 3.26
C GLY A 198 4.80 -20.40 3.43
N ILE A 199 4.80 -21.33 2.48
CA ILE A 199 5.79 -22.39 2.41
C ILE A 199 7.06 -21.73 1.89
N GLU A 200 7.94 -21.38 2.83
CA GLU A 200 9.15 -20.64 2.57
C GLU A 200 10.15 -21.44 1.74
N CYS A 201 11.04 -20.69 1.07
CA CYS A 201 12.19 -21.30 0.44
C CYS A 201 13.06 -21.97 1.51
N THR A 202 13.11 -23.30 1.50
CA THR A 202 13.99 -24.09 2.38
C THR A 202 15.48 -23.80 2.21
N LYS A 203 15.85 -23.08 1.13
CA LYS A 203 17.21 -22.63 0.81
C LYS A 203 17.32 -21.10 0.79
N HIS A 204 16.51 -20.38 1.56
CA HIS A 204 16.45 -18.91 1.49
C HIS A 204 17.82 -18.25 1.72
N ASN A 205 18.62 -18.75 2.67
CA ASN A 205 19.99 -18.26 2.89
C ASN A 205 20.89 -18.39 1.64
N MET A 206 20.75 -19.47 0.87
CA MET A 206 21.46 -19.61 -0.41
C MET A 206 20.92 -18.61 -1.43
N CYS A 207 19.60 -18.38 -1.46
CA CYS A 207 18.99 -17.41 -2.36
C CYS A 207 19.49 -15.99 -2.09
N VAL A 208 19.54 -15.58 -0.81
CA VAL A 208 20.09 -14.29 -0.39
C VAL A 208 21.57 -14.16 -0.77
N ALA A 209 22.37 -15.20 -0.56
CA ALA A 209 23.79 -15.18 -0.94
C ALA A 209 23.99 -15.07 -2.46
N THR A 210 23.22 -15.82 -3.26
CA THR A 210 23.23 -15.73 -4.72
C THR A 210 22.78 -14.34 -5.18
N TRP A 211 21.73 -13.80 -4.56
CA TRP A 211 21.22 -12.46 -4.87
C TRP A 211 22.25 -11.37 -4.59
N LYS A 212 22.92 -11.39 -3.43
CA LYS A 212 24.01 -10.45 -3.11
C LYS A 212 25.12 -10.46 -4.16
N ARG A 213 25.55 -11.64 -4.61
CA ARG A 213 26.57 -11.76 -5.67
C ARG A 213 26.08 -11.22 -7.01
N LEU A 214 24.81 -11.44 -7.35
CA LEU A 214 24.23 -10.86 -8.55
C LEU A 214 24.22 -9.34 -8.46
N TRP A 215 23.78 -8.79 -7.32
CA TRP A 215 23.71 -7.35 -7.12
C TRP A 215 25.10 -6.70 -7.16
N ASP A 216 26.12 -7.33 -6.60
CA ASP A 216 27.51 -6.87 -6.74
C ASP A 216 27.95 -6.79 -8.21
N ARG A 217 27.51 -7.74 -9.05
CA ARG A 217 27.83 -7.74 -10.48
C ARG A 217 27.06 -6.65 -11.23
N ILE A 218 25.76 -6.51 -10.95
CA ILE A 218 24.89 -5.51 -11.58
C ILE A 218 25.32 -4.11 -11.14
N GLY A 219 25.53 -3.87 -9.85
CA GLY A 219 25.97 -2.61 -9.28
C GLY A 219 27.30 -2.14 -9.87
N ARG A 220 28.27 -3.05 -10.06
CA ARG A 220 29.51 -2.70 -10.78
C ARG A 220 29.25 -2.25 -12.21
N LYS A 221 28.39 -2.94 -12.97
CA LYS A 221 28.03 -2.56 -14.34
C LYS A 221 27.23 -1.25 -14.38
N LEU A 222 26.39 -0.99 -13.37
CA LEU A 222 25.59 0.23 -13.25
C LEU A 222 26.46 1.46 -12.98
N LEU A 223 27.55 1.29 -12.24
CA LEU A 223 28.49 2.36 -11.87
C LEU A 223 29.66 2.50 -12.86
N GLN A 224 29.65 1.82 -14.01
CA GLN A 224 30.69 2.01 -15.02
C GLN A 224 30.58 3.41 -15.64
N PRO A 225 31.64 4.24 -15.63
CA PRO A 225 31.57 5.62 -16.11
C PRO A 225 31.23 5.75 -17.59
N ASP A 226 31.79 4.86 -18.41
CA ASP A 226 31.74 4.98 -19.86
C ASP A 226 30.57 4.20 -20.49
N THR A 227 30.14 3.13 -19.81
CA THR A 227 29.13 2.19 -20.33
C THR A 227 28.25 1.61 -19.21
N PRO A 228 27.44 2.45 -18.54
CA PRO A 228 26.52 1.94 -17.51
C PRO A 228 25.51 0.96 -18.14
N ILE A 229 25.21 -0.14 -17.44
CA ILE A 229 24.18 -1.10 -17.86
C ILE A 229 22.82 -0.41 -18.01
N GLN A 230 22.10 -0.72 -19.08
CA GLN A 230 20.75 -0.18 -19.26
C GLN A 230 19.77 -0.87 -18.30
N THR A 231 18.74 -0.15 -17.84
CA THR A 231 17.74 -0.69 -16.91
C THR A 231 17.08 -1.96 -17.46
N THR A 232 16.79 -1.99 -18.77
CA THR A 232 16.23 -3.17 -19.47
C THR A 232 17.18 -4.39 -19.44
N GLU A 233 18.49 -4.16 -19.45
CA GLU A 233 19.50 -5.22 -19.37
C GLU A 233 19.65 -5.79 -17.96
N ILE A 234 19.34 -5.00 -16.91
CA ILE A 234 19.29 -5.49 -15.51
C ILE A 234 18.26 -6.62 -15.39
N LEU A 235 17.05 -6.40 -15.92
CA LEU A 235 16.00 -7.41 -15.90
C LEU A 235 16.40 -8.66 -16.69
N ALA A 236 17.01 -8.47 -17.86
CA ALA A 236 17.51 -9.59 -18.67
C ALA A 236 18.58 -10.40 -17.91
N GLU A 237 19.48 -9.73 -17.19
CA GLU A 237 20.52 -10.36 -16.40
C GLU A 237 19.97 -11.14 -15.20
N VAL A 238 18.92 -10.63 -14.55
CA VAL A 238 18.23 -11.33 -13.46
C VAL A 238 17.47 -12.54 -13.99
N LYS A 239 16.75 -12.40 -15.13
CA LYS A 239 16.04 -13.52 -15.78
C LYS A 239 16.98 -14.63 -16.26
N ARG A 240 18.25 -14.32 -16.55
CA ARG A 240 19.29 -15.31 -16.91
C ARG A 240 19.77 -16.16 -15.72
N LEU A 241 19.49 -15.78 -14.47
CA LEU A 241 19.81 -16.66 -13.34
C LEU A 241 19.05 -17.97 -13.47
N SER A 242 19.76 -19.08 -13.29
CA SER A 242 19.17 -20.41 -13.39
C SER A 242 18.39 -20.75 -12.13
N ASN A 243 17.32 -21.54 -12.26
CA ASN A 243 16.65 -22.23 -11.15
C ASN A 243 17.59 -23.15 -10.33
N LYS A 244 18.83 -23.36 -10.81
CA LYS A 244 19.86 -24.08 -10.05
C LYS A 244 20.48 -23.24 -8.93
N ASP A 245 20.53 -21.93 -9.10
CA ASP A 245 21.25 -21.01 -8.19
C ASP A 245 20.31 -20.32 -7.19
N LEU A 246 19.04 -20.18 -7.56
CA LEU A 246 17.97 -19.65 -6.74
C LEU A 246 16.82 -20.64 -6.68
N ASN A 247 16.15 -20.69 -5.53
CA ASN A 247 14.81 -21.25 -5.50
C ASN A 247 13.92 -20.41 -6.42
N LYS A 248 13.12 -21.10 -7.22
CA LYS A 248 12.26 -20.50 -8.23
C LYS A 248 11.32 -19.44 -7.67
N LYS A 249 10.81 -19.60 -6.44
CA LYS A 249 10.01 -18.57 -5.74
C LYS A 249 10.82 -17.29 -5.54
N CYS A 250 11.96 -17.38 -4.86
CA CYS A 250 12.82 -16.21 -4.61
C CYS A 250 13.23 -15.54 -5.93
N HIS A 251 13.49 -16.32 -6.98
CA HIS A 251 13.79 -15.77 -8.30
C HIS A 251 12.61 -15.00 -8.92
N LEU A 252 11.40 -15.57 -8.90
CA LEU A 252 10.20 -14.93 -9.43
C LEU A 252 9.82 -13.68 -8.63
N ASP A 253 9.92 -13.71 -7.30
CA ASP A 253 9.67 -12.55 -6.45
C ASP A 253 10.62 -11.40 -6.81
N ILE A 254 11.92 -11.69 -6.92
CA ILE A 254 12.94 -10.72 -7.34
C ILE A 254 12.65 -10.17 -8.75
N VAL A 255 12.31 -11.04 -9.71
CA VAL A 255 12.00 -10.60 -11.09
C VAL A 255 10.80 -9.67 -11.10
N ARG A 256 9.72 -10.03 -10.38
CA ARG A 256 8.52 -9.20 -10.25
C ARG A 256 8.87 -7.85 -9.63
N ASP A 257 9.60 -7.86 -8.52
CA ASP A 257 9.97 -6.63 -7.82
C ASP A 257 10.82 -5.70 -8.71
N ILE A 258 11.73 -6.27 -9.50
CA ILE A 258 12.51 -5.53 -10.49
C ILE A 258 11.64 -5.04 -11.64
N GLU A 259 10.74 -5.84 -12.20
CA GLU A 259 9.84 -5.40 -13.28
C GLU A 259 8.98 -4.22 -12.84
N HIS A 260 8.38 -4.32 -11.65
CA HIS A 260 7.65 -3.21 -11.06
C HIS A 260 8.57 -2.01 -10.84
N THR A 261 9.75 -2.19 -10.23
CA THR A 261 10.67 -1.08 -9.94
C THR A 261 11.19 -0.40 -11.22
N ILE A 262 11.57 -1.14 -12.25
CA ILE A 262 12.10 -0.61 -13.51
C ILE A 262 11.06 0.23 -14.24
N VAL A 263 9.80 -0.20 -14.24
CA VAL A 263 8.68 0.56 -14.81
C VAL A 263 8.51 1.91 -14.11
N PHE A 264 8.87 2.03 -12.83
CA PHE A 264 8.76 3.27 -12.05
C PHE A 264 10.07 4.08 -11.95
N VAL A 265 11.23 3.46 -12.09
CA VAL A 265 12.55 4.08 -11.93
C VAL A 265 13.08 4.65 -13.25
N ASP A 266 12.35 4.52 -14.35
CA ASP A 266 12.88 4.88 -15.66
C ASP A 266 13.39 6.33 -15.72
N GLN A 267 14.70 6.40 -15.97
CA GLN A 267 15.57 7.55 -16.21
C GLN A 267 15.83 8.57 -15.09
N ARG A 268 14.90 8.97 -14.22
CA ARG A 268 15.12 10.18 -13.40
C ARG A 268 16.06 10.01 -12.21
N VAL A 269 15.94 8.92 -11.46
CA VAL A 269 16.73 8.72 -10.23
C VAL A 269 18.17 8.36 -10.56
N ILE A 270 18.36 7.41 -11.48
CA ILE A 270 19.70 6.98 -11.92
C ILE A 270 20.41 8.11 -12.66
N ALA A 271 19.73 8.84 -13.56
CA ALA A 271 20.34 10.01 -14.19
C ALA A 271 20.62 11.13 -13.18
N GLY A 272 19.78 11.34 -12.16
CA GLY A 272 20.01 12.32 -11.11
C GLY A 272 21.28 12.02 -10.29
N VAL A 273 21.49 10.76 -9.91
CA VAL A 273 22.69 10.33 -9.18
C VAL A 273 23.93 10.41 -10.08
N ILE A 274 23.86 9.92 -11.31
CA ILE A 274 24.96 10.00 -12.28
C ILE A 274 25.34 11.46 -12.56
N ASN A 275 24.36 12.34 -12.81
CA ASN A 275 24.61 13.76 -13.06
C ASN A 275 25.23 14.47 -11.85
N SER A 276 24.84 14.10 -10.63
CA SER A 276 25.43 14.67 -9.40
C SER A 276 26.90 14.25 -9.23
N ILE A 277 27.23 12.99 -9.54
CA ILE A 277 28.61 12.48 -9.50
C ILE A 277 29.46 13.13 -10.60
N ILE A 278 28.92 13.26 -11.82
CA ILE A 278 29.60 13.93 -12.93
C ILE A 278 29.85 15.42 -12.60
N ALA A 279 28.87 16.12 -12.02
CA ALA A 279 29.00 17.51 -11.63
C ALA A 279 30.09 17.71 -10.57
N TYR A 280 30.18 16.81 -9.59
CA TYR A 280 31.22 16.81 -8.57
C TYR A 280 32.64 16.66 -9.17
N HIS A 281 32.81 15.82 -10.20
CA HIS A 281 34.11 15.62 -10.83
C HIS A 281 34.50 16.69 -11.87
N LYS A 282 33.52 17.42 -12.43
CA LYS A 282 33.77 18.49 -13.42
C LYS A 282 34.05 19.87 -12.81
N ASN A 283 33.71 20.06 -11.53
CA ASN A 283 34.02 21.27 -10.77
C ASN A 283 34.94 20.91 -9.58
N PRO A 284 36.26 20.73 -9.81
CA PRO A 284 37.22 20.51 -8.73
C PRO A 284 37.35 21.71 -7.78
#